data_AF-A0A6S6VG65-F1
#
_entry.id   AF-A0A6S6VG65-F1
#
_cell.length_a   1.000
_cell.length_b   1.000
_cell.length_c   1.000
_cell.angle_alpha   90.00
_cell.angle_beta   90.00
_cell.angle_gamma   90.00
#
_symmetry.space_group_name_H-M   'P 1'
#
loop_
_entity.id
_entity.type
_entity.pdbx_description
1 polymer ?
#
loop_
_entity_poly.entity_id
_entity_poly.type
_entity_poly.pdbx_seq_one_letter_code
_entity_poly.pdbx_strand_id
1 'polypeptide(L)'
;MNGLNTINLAPKILTPPVSKNKPLDAFASTLHDSRALQPALFLGGNKVLRPNTEPFACLAFESKTPRLNDIHQHLWLAGLPAAARPLHGQRLLGRTILVTEDPDEHLVWFETDIFIKPLPEFLFDWDFWHN
;
A
#
# COMPACT_ATOMS: atom_id res chain seq x y z
N MET A 1 22.75 -32.81 -26.53
CA MET A 1 21.40 -32.41 -26.07
C MET A 1 21.51 -32.32 -24.55
N ASN A 2 21.56 -31.15 -23.94
CA ASN A 2 20.37 -30.44 -23.50
C ASN A 2 20.67 -28.94 -23.35
N GLY A 3 19.83 -28.13 -23.98
CA GLY A 3 19.94 -26.69 -24.08
C GLY A 3 19.60 -25.98 -22.77
N LEU A 4 20.22 -24.81 -22.64
CA LEU A 4 20.08 -23.81 -21.60
C LEU A 4 18.62 -23.32 -21.49
N ASN A 5 17.99 -23.52 -20.33
CA ASN A 5 16.75 -22.82 -20.00
C ASN A 5 17.09 -21.56 -19.20
N THR A 6 17.41 -20.51 -19.93
CA THR A 6 17.49 -19.14 -19.42
C THR A 6 16.06 -18.65 -19.21
N ILE A 7 15.58 -18.70 -17.97
CA ILE A 7 14.37 -17.99 -17.54
C ILE A 7 14.63 -16.49 -17.63
N ASN A 8 14.32 -15.92 -18.79
CA ASN A 8 14.23 -14.47 -19.01
C ASN A 8 13.22 -13.90 -18.02
N LEU A 9 13.71 -13.33 -16.93
CA LEU A 9 12.94 -12.49 -16.02
C LEU A 9 12.80 -11.13 -16.73
N ALA A 10 11.85 -11.04 -17.67
CA ALA A 10 11.46 -9.78 -18.27
C ALA A 10 11.12 -8.79 -17.14
N PRO A 11 11.57 -7.52 -17.19
CA PRO A 11 11.13 -6.51 -16.23
C PRO A 11 9.61 -6.42 -16.37
N LYS A 12 8.90 -6.83 -15.31
CA LYS A 12 7.44 -6.80 -15.28
C LYS A 12 7.04 -5.33 -15.27
N ILE A 13 6.75 -4.78 -16.45
CA ILE A 13 6.25 -3.41 -16.60
C ILE A 13 4.91 -3.37 -15.88
N LEU A 14 4.88 -2.73 -14.71
CA LEU A 14 3.69 -2.59 -13.90
C LEU A 14 2.81 -1.52 -14.55
N THR A 15 1.65 -1.91 -15.05
CA THR A 15 0.65 -0.96 -15.55
C THR A 15 -0.01 -0.26 -14.37
N PRO A 16 -0.14 1.08 -14.37
CA PRO A 16 -0.81 1.78 -13.29
C PRO A 16 -2.27 1.31 -13.19
N PRO A 17 -2.82 1.18 -11.97
CA PRO A 17 -4.23 0.85 -11.78
C PRO A 17 -5.17 1.97 -12.24
N VAL A 18 -4.65 3.18 -12.45
CA VAL A 18 -5.39 4.36 -12.90
C VAL A 18 -4.93 4.81 -14.29
N SER A 19 -5.90 5.05 -15.16
CA SER A 19 -5.72 5.49 -16.54
C SER A 19 -5.50 7.01 -16.61
N LYS A 20 -4.50 7.45 -17.39
CA LYS A 20 -4.06 8.86 -17.52
C LYS A 20 -5.17 9.85 -17.90
N ASN A 21 -6.25 9.36 -18.49
CA ASN A 21 -7.29 10.13 -19.18
C ASN A 21 -8.46 10.57 -18.27
N LYS A 22 -8.36 10.38 -16.95
CA LYS A 22 -9.23 11.03 -15.96
C LYS A 22 -8.42 11.35 -14.69
N PRO A 23 -7.84 12.55 -14.58
CA PRO A 23 -7.51 13.05 -13.25
C PRO A 23 -8.83 13.13 -12.46
N LEU A 24 -8.83 12.67 -11.22
CA LEU A 24 -9.93 12.91 -10.29
C LEU A 24 -9.91 14.41 -9.93
N ASP A 25 -10.35 15.25 -10.87
CA ASP A 25 -10.52 16.69 -10.73
C ASP A 25 -11.66 16.97 -9.74
N ALA A 26 -11.38 16.87 -8.43
CA ALA A 26 -12.18 17.51 -7.37
C ALA A 26 -11.57 17.38 -5.96
N PHE A 27 -10.78 16.34 -5.64
CA PHE A 27 -10.26 16.15 -4.28
C PHE A 27 -8.89 16.79 -4.03
N ALA A 28 -8.09 17.02 -5.08
CA ALA A 28 -6.80 17.69 -4.98
C ALA A 28 -6.88 19.23 -5.10
N SER A 29 -8.09 19.78 -5.28
CA SER A 29 -8.30 21.19 -5.66
C SER A 29 -8.60 22.13 -4.50
N THR A 30 -8.33 21.75 -3.25
CA THR A 30 -8.32 22.72 -2.15
C THR A 30 -6.88 23.14 -1.88
N LEU A 31 -6.47 24.22 -2.54
CA LEU A 31 -5.47 25.19 -2.12
C LEU A 31 -4.48 24.70 -1.05
N HIS A 32 -3.32 24.20 -1.46
CA HIS A 32 -2.08 24.55 -0.78
C HIS A 32 -0.92 24.59 -1.79
N ASP A 33 -0.26 25.75 -1.76
CA ASP A 33 1.08 26.09 -2.22
C ASP A 33 1.97 24.90 -2.57
N SER A 34 2.68 24.99 -3.71
CA SER A 34 3.61 23.99 -4.25
C SER A 34 4.90 23.84 -3.42
N ARG A 35 4.75 23.78 -2.09
CA ARG A 35 5.83 23.64 -1.12
C ARG A 35 5.55 22.43 -0.22
N ALA A 36 6.07 21.29 -0.69
CA ALA A 36 6.40 20.11 0.12
C ALA A 36 5.25 19.23 0.64
N LEU A 37 4.41 18.70 -0.25
CA LEU A 37 3.88 17.34 -0.08
C LEU A 37 4.70 16.39 -0.95
N GLN A 38 5.99 16.28 -0.64
CA GLN A 38 6.71 15.06 -1.02
C GLN A 38 6.07 13.93 -0.21
N PRO A 39 5.95 12.69 -0.73
CA PRO A 39 5.67 11.55 0.14
C PRO A 39 6.68 11.65 1.29
N ALA A 40 6.15 11.83 2.51
CA ALA A 40 6.97 11.96 3.69
C ALA A 40 7.95 10.79 3.65
N LEU A 41 9.24 11.12 3.62
CA LEU A 41 10.36 10.20 3.44
C LEU A 41 10.04 8.83 4.05
N PHE A 42 9.99 7.77 3.24
CA PHE A 42 9.76 6.43 3.77
C PHE A 42 10.98 6.04 4.61
N LEU A 43 10.80 6.04 5.93
CA LEU A 43 11.84 5.68 6.88
C LEU A 43 11.74 4.19 7.19
N GLY A 44 12.24 3.36 6.27
CA GLY A 44 12.38 1.93 6.47
C GLY A 44 13.64 1.62 7.29
N GLY A 45 13.57 1.78 8.61
CA GLY A 45 14.72 1.62 9.50
C GLY A 45 15.79 2.69 9.26
N ASN A 46 17.04 2.31 8.98
CA ASN A 46 18.15 3.25 8.74
C ASN A 46 18.22 3.78 7.29
N LYS A 47 17.24 3.45 6.44
CA LYS A 47 17.26 3.79 5.01
C LYS A 47 16.10 4.73 4.70
N VAL A 48 16.48 5.90 4.17
CA VAL A 48 15.54 6.89 3.63
C VAL A 48 15.28 6.52 2.18
N LEU A 49 14.06 6.09 1.86
CA LEU A 49 13.68 5.78 0.49
C LEU A 49 12.95 6.97 -0.12
N ARG A 50 13.41 7.39 -1.30
CA ARG A 50 12.69 8.36 -2.13
C ARG A 50 11.95 7.62 -3.25
N PRO A 51 10.64 7.88 -3.43
CA PRO A 51 9.87 7.29 -4.53
C PRO A 51 10.52 7.49 -5.90
N ASN A 52 11.18 8.64 -6.11
CA ASN A 52 11.78 9.02 -7.39
C ASN A 52 13.08 8.28 -7.71
N THR A 53 13.73 7.66 -6.71
CA THR A 53 15.02 6.97 -6.91
C THR A 53 14.83 5.46 -7.03
N GLU A 54 13.96 4.87 -6.21
CA GLU A 54 13.72 3.42 -6.17
C GLU A 54 12.22 3.13 -5.97
N PRO A 55 11.39 3.24 -7.02
CA PRO A 55 9.94 3.11 -6.90
C PRO A 55 9.53 1.72 -6.39
N PHE A 56 10.18 0.68 -6.86
CA PHE A 56 9.92 -0.71 -6.45
C PHE A 56 10.26 -0.97 -4.99
N ALA A 57 11.30 -0.35 -4.44
CA ALA A 57 11.67 -0.50 -3.04
C ALA A 57 10.64 0.17 -2.13
N CYS A 58 10.11 1.33 -2.52
CA CYS A 58 9.05 2.02 -1.80
C CYS A 58 7.76 1.20 -1.82
N LEU A 59 7.33 0.71 -2.99
CA LEU A 59 6.15 -0.13 -3.12
C LEU A 59 6.27 -1.43 -2.31
N ALA A 60 7.44 -2.07 -2.37
CA ALA A 60 7.72 -3.28 -1.63
C ALA A 60 7.64 -3.03 -0.11
N PHE A 61 8.19 -1.92 0.38
CA PHE A 61 8.11 -1.58 1.80
C PHE A 61 6.67 -1.29 2.24
N GLU A 62 5.94 -0.54 1.43
CA GLU A 62 4.56 -0.10 1.70
C GLU A 62 3.52 -1.23 1.67
N SER A 63 3.76 -2.27 0.87
CA SER A 63 2.77 -3.34 0.64
C SER A 63 3.17 -4.69 1.25
N LYS A 64 4.44 -4.94 1.59
CA LYS A 64 4.86 -6.23 2.13
C LYS A 64 4.56 -6.33 3.62
N THR A 65 3.94 -7.43 4.01
CA THR A 65 3.67 -7.81 5.40
C THR A 65 4.38 -9.13 5.73
N PRO A 66 5.71 -9.12 5.94
CA PRO A 66 6.48 -10.36 6.13
C PRO A 66 6.00 -11.15 7.35
N ARG A 67 5.69 -10.45 8.45
CA ARG A 67 5.21 -11.07 9.70
C ARG A 67 3.88 -11.78 9.50
N LEU A 68 2.95 -11.17 8.75
CA LEU A 68 1.66 -11.78 8.44
C LEU A 68 1.84 -13.01 7.53
N ASN A 69 2.76 -12.93 6.57
CA ASN A 69 3.05 -14.04 5.67
C ASN A 69 3.63 -15.26 6.40
N ASP A 70 4.46 -15.05 7.43
CA ASP A 70 5.03 -16.12 8.24
C ASP A 70 3.95 -16.90 9.04
N ILE A 71 2.97 -16.17 9.59
CA ILE A 71 1.87 -16.75 10.36
C ILE A 71 0.69 -17.20 9.48
N HIS A 72 0.70 -16.89 8.18
CA HIS A 72 -0.43 -17.16 7.28
C HIS A 72 -0.87 -18.63 7.33
N GLN A 73 0.09 -19.54 7.40
CA GLN A 73 -0.14 -20.99 7.53
C GLN A 73 -0.81 -21.42 8.85
N HIS A 74 -0.79 -20.57 9.88
CA HIS A 74 -1.39 -20.82 11.20
C HIS A 74 -2.72 -20.06 11.41
N LEU A 75 -3.10 -19.14 10.51
CA LEU A 75 -4.30 -18.32 10.68
C LEU A 75 -5.61 -19.12 10.70
N TRP A 76 -5.62 -20.34 10.18
CA TRP A 76 -6.78 -21.23 10.29
C TRP A 76 -7.15 -21.57 11.74
N LEU A 77 -6.19 -21.47 12.67
CA LEU A 77 -6.43 -21.64 14.11
C LEU A 77 -7.22 -20.46 14.71
N ALA A 78 -7.14 -19.28 14.09
CA ALA A 78 -7.85 -18.07 14.54
C ALA A 78 -9.30 -18.00 14.03
N GLY A 79 -9.71 -18.95 13.18
CA GLY A 79 -11.06 -19.05 12.63
C GLY A 79 -11.06 -19.24 11.12
N LEU A 80 -12.28 -19.28 10.55
CA LEU A 80 -12.44 -19.35 9.10
C LEU A 80 -12.03 -18.01 8.46
N PRO A 81 -11.28 -18.01 7.35
CA PRO A 81 -11.01 -16.79 6.60
C PRO A 81 -12.33 -16.14 6.18
N ALA A 82 -12.59 -14.96 6.74
CA ALA A 82 -13.76 -14.15 6.42
C ALA A 82 -13.28 -12.81 5.85
N ALA A 83 -14.00 -12.30 4.85
CA ALA A 83 -13.75 -10.95 4.36
C ALA A 83 -13.99 -9.93 5.48
N ALA A 84 -13.13 -8.92 5.56
CA ALA A 84 -13.31 -7.82 6.50
C ALA A 84 -14.67 -7.14 6.26
N ARG A 85 -15.38 -6.81 7.36
CA ARG A 85 -16.68 -6.11 7.26
C ARG A 85 -16.43 -4.71 6.68
N PRO A 86 -17.37 -4.16 5.87
CA PRO A 86 -17.22 -2.84 5.29
C PRO A 86 -17.07 -1.76 6.37
N LEU A 87 -16.32 -0.70 6.07
CA LEU A 87 -16.01 0.36 7.04
C LEU A 87 -17.26 1.05 7.61
N HIS A 88 -18.31 1.20 6.80
CA HIS A 88 -19.59 1.69 7.29
C HIS A 88 -20.17 0.79 8.39
N GLY A 89 -20.09 -0.54 8.21
CA GLY A 89 -20.49 -1.52 9.21
C GLY A 89 -19.60 -1.50 10.45
N GLN A 90 -18.29 -1.23 10.30
CA GLN A 90 -17.38 -1.06 11.43
C GLN A 90 -17.78 0.17 12.28
N ARG A 91 -18.11 1.29 11.62
CA ARG A 91 -18.63 2.49 12.31
C ARG A 91 -19.96 2.24 13.02
N LEU A 92 -20.87 1.48 12.40
CA LEU A 92 -22.15 1.13 13.03
C LEU A 92 -21.97 0.27 14.29
N LEU A 93 -20.91 -0.54 14.34
CA LEU A 93 -20.54 -1.34 15.50
C LEU A 93 -19.83 -0.51 16.60
N GLY A 94 -19.78 0.81 16.45
CA GLY A 94 -19.14 1.71 17.40
C GLY A 94 -17.62 1.78 17.29
N ARG A 95 -17.04 1.33 16.17
CA ARG A 95 -15.58 1.40 15.99
C ARG A 95 -15.10 2.74 15.47
N THR A 96 -14.00 3.24 16.04
CA THR A 96 -13.29 4.44 15.60
C THR A 96 -12.28 4.07 14.53
N ILE A 97 -12.22 4.84 13.44
CA ILE A 97 -11.25 4.63 12.37
C ILE A 97 -10.00 5.44 12.69
N LEU A 98 -8.88 4.76 12.86
CA LEU A 98 -7.56 5.35 13.05
C LEU A 98 -6.71 5.15 11.79
N VAL A 99 -5.91 6.16 11.47
CA VAL A 99 -5.01 6.13 10.32
C VAL A 99 -3.64 5.60 10.79
N THR A 100 -3.10 4.60 10.10
CA THR A 100 -1.76 4.05 10.37
C THR A 100 -0.92 4.09 9.09
N GLU A 101 0.39 4.21 9.23
CA GLU A 101 1.31 4.06 8.09
C GLU A 101 1.80 2.61 7.95
N ASP A 102 1.72 1.81 9.01
CA ASP A 102 2.28 0.46 9.03
C ASP A 102 1.37 -0.54 8.29
N PRO A 103 1.89 -1.30 7.30
CA PRO A 103 1.08 -2.25 6.55
C PRO A 103 0.64 -3.46 7.38
N ASP A 104 1.39 -3.80 8.44
CA ASP A 104 1.07 -4.90 9.35
C ASP A 104 -0.18 -4.59 10.21
N GLU A 105 -0.50 -3.32 10.41
CA GLU A 105 -1.65 -2.87 11.22
C GLU A 105 -2.91 -2.65 10.38
N HIS A 106 -2.80 -2.68 9.04
CA HIS A 106 -3.94 -2.42 8.16
C HIS A 106 -5.09 -3.40 8.41
N LEU A 107 -6.27 -2.87 8.76
CA LEU A 107 -7.49 -3.59 9.13
C LEU A 107 -7.39 -4.44 10.41
N VAL A 108 -6.32 -4.28 11.18
CA VAL A 108 -6.25 -4.80 12.54
C VAL A 108 -7.11 -3.92 13.43
N TRP A 109 -7.82 -4.55 14.37
CA TRP A 109 -8.63 -3.88 15.36
C TRP A 109 -8.04 -4.03 16.76
N PHE A 110 -8.23 -3.03 17.61
CA PHE A 110 -7.89 -3.10 19.01
C PHE A 110 -8.99 -2.40 19.81
N GLU A 111 -9.65 -3.14 20.69
CA GLU A 111 -10.80 -2.65 21.47
C GLU A 111 -11.90 -2.02 20.59
N THR A 112 -12.03 -0.70 20.60
CA THR A 112 -12.98 0.06 19.81
C THR A 112 -12.38 0.60 18.51
N ASP A 113 -11.09 0.42 18.27
CA ASP A 113 -10.40 1.14 17.22
C ASP A 113 -10.02 0.18 16.09
N ILE A 114 -10.14 0.65 14.85
CA ILE A 114 -9.70 -0.07 13.66
C ILE A 114 -8.66 0.78 12.93
N PHE A 115 -7.51 0.18 12.67
CA PHE A 115 -6.42 0.83 11.96
C PHE A 115 -6.59 0.67 10.46
N ILE A 116 -6.46 1.77 9.72
CA ILE A 116 -6.57 1.81 8.27
C ILE A 116 -5.39 2.57 7.71
N LYS A 117 -4.61 1.88 6.90
CA LYS A 117 -3.59 2.51 6.06
C LYS A 117 -4.25 3.27 4.91
N PRO A 118 -4.03 4.60 4.79
CA PRO A 118 -4.52 5.37 3.65
C PRO A 118 -3.72 4.96 2.41
N LEU A 119 -4.36 5.03 1.23
CA LEU A 119 -3.66 4.74 -0.02
C LEU A 119 -2.61 5.83 -0.27
N PRO A 120 -1.34 5.46 -0.51
CA PRO A 120 -0.31 6.45 -0.76
C PRO A 120 -0.55 7.20 -2.08
N GLU A 121 -0.28 8.51 -2.07
CA GLU A 121 -0.48 9.38 -3.23
C GLU A 121 0.38 8.99 -4.43
N PHE A 122 1.60 8.49 -4.21
CA PHE A 122 2.51 8.05 -5.27
C PHE A 122 1.95 6.86 -6.07
N LEU A 123 1.01 6.10 -5.51
CA LEU A 123 0.36 4.99 -6.22
C LEU A 123 -0.52 5.51 -7.38
N PHE A 124 -0.98 6.76 -7.27
CA PHE A 124 -1.84 7.41 -8.25
C PHE A 124 -1.07 8.25 -9.28
N ASP A 125 0.23 8.48 -9.06
CA ASP A 125 1.06 9.23 -9.99
C ASP A 125 1.43 8.35 -11.20
N TRP A 126 1.07 8.78 -12.42
CA TRP A 126 1.36 8.03 -13.63
C TRP A 126 2.86 8.02 -13.94
N ASP A 127 3.57 9.10 -13.61
CA ASP A 127 5.01 9.24 -13.86
C ASP A 127 5.84 8.29 -12.98
N PHE A 128 5.28 7.86 -11.83
CA PHE A 128 5.88 6.85 -10.96
C PHE A 128 5.93 5.46 -11.62
N TRP A 129 4.92 5.08 -12.41
CA TRP A 129 4.83 3.75 -13.02
C TRP A 129 5.52 3.64 -14.38
N HIS A 130 5.92 4.77 -14.98
CA HIS A 130 6.49 4.83 -16.34
C HIS A 130 7.97 5.25 -16.41
N ASN A 131 8.61 5.50 -15.26
CA ASN A 131 10.07 5.66 -15.14
C ASN A 131 10.75 4.32 -14.87
#